data_AF-A0A8T5LWJ9-F1
#
_entry.id   AF-A0A8T5LWJ9-F1
#
_cell.length_a   1.000
_cell.length_b   1.000
_cell.length_c   1.000
_cell.angle_alpha   90.00
_cell.angle_beta   90.00
_cell.angle_gamma   90.00
#
_symmetry.space_group_name_H-M   'P 1'
#
loop_
_entity.id
_entity.type
_entity.pdbx_description
1 polymer ?
#
loop_
_entity_poly.entity_id
_entity_poly.type
_entity_poly.pdbx_seq_one_letter_code
_entity_poly.pdbx_strand_id
1 'polypeptide(L)' 'ETKFLPPNISNPAVINIYGDRVVNVLWKENYPICFVMVNKDIAAAYKKYFELLWKIARK' A
#
# COMPACT_ATOMS: atom_id res chain seq x y z
N GLU A 1 9.50 11.33 3.29
CA GLU A 1 8.49 12.36 2.95
C GLU A 1 7.10 11.83 3.26
N THR A 2 6.12 12.70 3.49
CA THR A 2 4.72 12.32 3.71
C THR A 2 3.84 13.10 2.73
N LYS A 3 2.84 12.44 2.15
CA LYS A 3 1.84 13.03 1.28
C LYS A 3 0.47 12.43 1.57
N PHE A 4 -0.58 13.20 1.33
CA PHE A 4 -1.97 12.80 1.51
C PHE A 4 -2.65 12.61 0.16
N LEU A 5 -3.42 11.52 0.06
CA LEU A 5 -4.23 11.25 -1.13
C LEU A 5 -5.50 12.13 -1.15
N PRO A 6 -6.07 12.38 -2.34
CA PRO A 6 -7.38 12.99 -2.47
C PRO A 6 -8.47 12.25 -1.65
N PRO A 7 -9.43 12.96 -1.03
CA PRO A 7 -10.44 12.35 -0.15
C PRO A 7 -11.32 11.27 -0.80
N ASN A 8 -11.48 11.33 -2.12
CA ASN A 8 -12.25 10.35 -2.90
C ASN A 8 -11.50 9.02 -3.10
N ILE A 9 -10.22 8.94 -2.73
CA ILE A 9 -9.43 7.72 -2.78
C ILE A 9 -9.23 7.25 -1.34
N SER A 10 -10.15 6.38 -0.89
CA SER A 10 -10.06 5.73 0.41
C SER A 10 -9.92 4.23 0.21
N ASN A 11 -8.78 3.67 0.64
CA ASN A 11 -8.60 2.23 0.77
C ASN A 11 -8.25 1.94 2.24
N PRO A 12 -9.05 1.14 2.96
CA PRO A 12 -8.78 0.82 4.36
C PRO A 12 -7.59 -0.13 4.55
N ALA A 13 -7.10 -0.77 3.47
CA ALA A 13 -5.94 -1.64 3.53
C ALA A 13 -4.64 -0.82 3.52
N VAL A 14 -3.82 -1.02 4.55
CA VAL A 14 -2.45 -0.53 4.60
C VAL A 14 -1.57 -1.44 3.75
N ILE A 15 -0.77 -0.85 2.87
CA ILE A 15 0.12 -1.56 1.97
C ILE A 15 1.55 -1.12 2.25
N ASN A 16 2.39 -2.05 2.73
CA ASN A 16 3.83 -1.84 2.89
C ASN A 16 4.59 -2.61 1.82
N ILE A 17 5.53 -1.94 1.15
CA ILE A 17 6.35 -2.53 0.08
C ILE A 17 7.82 -2.38 0.49
N TYR A 18 8.55 -3.48 0.59
CA TYR A 18 9.98 -3.47 0.93
C TYR A 18 10.70 -4.70 0.35
N GLY A 19 11.84 -4.47 -0.33
CA GLY A 19 12.55 -5.54 -1.03
C GLY A 19 11.66 -6.25 -2.05
N ASP A 20 11.53 -7.57 -1.89
CA ASP A 20 10.67 -8.46 -2.67
C ASP A 20 9.33 -8.77 -1.98
N ARG A 21 8.93 -7.97 -1.00
CA ARG A 21 7.77 -8.23 -0.13
C ARG A 21 6.72 -7.15 -0.23
N VAL A 22 5.46 -7.60 -0.19
CA VAL A 22 4.28 -6.74 -0.01
C VAL A 22 3.49 -7.26 1.18
N VAL A 23 3.30 -6.40 2.18
CA VAL A 23 2.46 -6.69 3.35
C VAL A 23 1.18 -5.88 3.21
N ASN A 24 0.05 -6.58 3.18
CA ASN A 24 -1.26 -5.94 3.27
C ASN A 24 -1.81 -6.15 4.67
N VAL A 25 -2.28 -5.07 5.29
CA VAL A 25 -2.94 -5.11 6.58
C VAL A 25 -4.30 -4.44 6.46
N LEU A 26 -5.35 -5.20 6.70
CA LEU A 26 -6.70 -4.66 6.90
C LEU A 26 -6.95 -4.58 8.39
N TRP A 27 -6.87 -3.38 8.94
CA TRP A 27 -7.18 -3.13 10.33
C TRP A 27 -8.70 -3.18 10.54
N LYS A 28 -9.14 -4.13 11.36
CA LYS A 28 -10.50 -4.18 11.92
C LYS A 28 -10.36 -4.32 13.44
N GLU A 29 -11.26 -3.70 14.19
CA GLU A 29 -11.17 -3.61 15.67
C GLU A 29 -10.88 -4.95 16.35
N ASN A 30 -11.57 -6.02 15.93
CA ASN A 30 -11.47 -7.33 16.59
C ASN A 30 -10.71 -8.39 15.76
N TYR A 31 -10.57 -8.18 14.46
CA TYR A 31 -10.05 -9.20 13.54
C TYR A 31 -9.18 -8.57 12.45
N PRO A 32 -7.97 -8.08 12.78
CA PRO A 32 -7.05 -7.61 11.77
C PRO A 32 -6.64 -8.76 10.86
N ILE A 33 -6.68 -8.53 9.55
CA ILE A 33 -6.22 -9.51 8.56
C ILE A 33 -4.90 -8.99 7.99
N CYS A 34 -3.86 -9.80 8.11
CA CYS A 34 -2.55 -9.50 7.57
C CYS A 34 -2.08 -10.68 6.71
N PHE A 35 -1.51 -10.36 5.55
CA PHE A 35 -0.85 -11.35 4.72
C PHE A 35 0.36 -10.74 4.02
N VAL A 36 1.33 -11.60 3.74
CA VAL A 36 2.59 -11.24 3.09
C VAL A 36 2.71 -12.00 1.78
N MET A 37 2.98 -11.26 0.71
CA MET A 37 3.38 -11.82 -0.57
C MET A 37 4.88 -11.62 -0.73
N VAL A 38 5.62 -12.71 -0.91
CA VAL A 38 7.08 -12.68 -1.15
C VAL A 38 7.32 -13.04 -2.61
N ASN A 39 7.43 -12.02 -3.46
CA ASN A 39 7.67 -12.16 -4.88
C ASN A 39 8.15 -10.81 -5.46
N LYS A 40 9.32 -10.84 -6.11
CA LYS A 40 9.96 -9.65 -6.70
C LYS A 40 9.08 -8.94 -7.75
N ASP A 41 8.34 -9.68 -8.57
CA ASP A 41 7.56 -9.14 -9.68
C ASP A 41 6.28 -8.48 -9.15
N ILE A 42 5.66 -9.08 -8.12
CA ILE A 42 4.54 -8.49 -7.39
C ILE A 42 4.99 -7.21 -6.66
N ALA A 43 6.12 -7.24 -5.95
CA ALA A 43 6.65 -6.06 -5.27
C ALA A 43 6.92 -4.90 -6.25
N ALA A 44 7.49 -5.22 -7.43
CA ALA A 44 7.70 -4.24 -8.49
C ALA A 44 6.39 -3.67 -9.05
N ALA A 45 5.37 -4.51 -9.25
CA ALA A 45 4.05 -4.07 -9.71
C ALA A 45 3.37 -3.14 -8.70
N TYR A 46 3.38 -3.49 -7.41
CA TYR A 46 2.84 -2.65 -6.33
C TYR A 46 3.61 -1.34 -6.19
N LYS A 47 4.94 -1.34 -6.39
CA LYS A 47 5.73 -0.11 -6.38
C LYS A 47 5.31 0.85 -7.49
N LYS A 48 5.07 0.36 -8.71
CA LYS A 48 4.55 1.19 -9.82
C LYS A 48 3.19 1.79 -9.48
N TYR A 49 2.31 1.02 -8.83
CA TYR A 49 1.02 1.51 -8.34
C TYR A 49 1.19 2.61 -7.28
N PHE A 50 2.08 2.41 -6.31
CA PHE A 50 2.44 3.44 -5.32
C PHE A 50 2.97 4.72 -5.99
N GLU A 51 3.85 4.61 -6.99
CA GLU A 51 4.39 5.77 -7.72
C GLU A 51 3.31 6.56 -8.46
N LEU A 52 2.28 5.90 -9.00
CA LEU A 52 1.11 6.56 -9.59
C LEU A 52 0.34 7.35 -8.52
N LEU A 53 0.06 6.73 -7.37
CA LEU A 53 -0.59 7.39 -6.23
C LEU A 53 0.25 8.58 -5.72
N TRP A 54 1.58 8.44 -5.68
CA TRP A 54 2.50 9.47 -5.21
C TRP A 54 2.50 10.74 -6.07
N LYS A 55 2.21 10.60 -7.38
CA LYS A 55 2.10 11.73 -8.32
C LYS A 55 0.84 12.56 -8.10
N ILE A 56 -0.25 11.93 -7.68
CA ILE A 56 -1.54 12.62 -7.42
C ILE A 56 -1.67 13.08 -5.96
N ALA A 57 -0.87 12.53 -5.05
CA ALA A 57 -0.83 12.91 -3.66
C ALA A 57 -0.23 14.31 -3.47
N ARG A 58 -0.76 15.07 -2.51
CA ARG A 58 -0.34 16.44 -2.17
C ARG A 58 0.35 16.47 -0.81
N LYS A 59 1.19 17.48 -0.56
CA LYS A 59 1.84 17.67 0.76
C LYS A 59 0.81 18.02 1.82
#